data_AF-A0A3M1X0Q3-F1
#
_entry.id   AF-A0A3M1X0Q3-F1
#
_cell.length_a   1.000
_cell.length_b   1.000
_cell.length_c   1.000
_cell.angle_alpha   90.00
_cell.angle_beta   90.00
_cell.angle_gamma   90.00
#
_symmetry.space_group_name_H-M   'P 1'
#
loop_
_entity.id
_entity.type
_entity.pdbx_description
1 polymer ?
#
loop_
_entity_poly.entity_id
_entity_poly.type
_entity_poly.pdbx_seq_one_letter_code
_entity_poly.pdbx_strand_id
1 'polypeptide(L)' 'NLGVSADRIKTVSYGEERPLDPGHNEEAWAKNRRCEFKIQ' A
#
# COMPACT_ATOMS: atom_id res chain seq x y z
N ASN A 1 1.72 20.46 8.25
CA ASN A 1 1.43 19.90 6.91
C ASN A 1 2.76 19.78 6.16
N LEU A 2 3.10 18.62 5.57
CA LEU A 2 4.45 18.31 5.04
C LEU A 2 4.80 18.96 3.68
N GLY A 3 3.98 19.90 3.18
CA GLY A 3 4.28 20.71 1.98
C GLY A 3 3.87 20.11 0.63
N VAL A 4 3.31 18.90 0.59
CA VAL A 4 2.78 18.32 -0.65
C VAL A 4 1.35 18.80 -0.89
N SER A 5 1.08 19.33 -2.09
CA SER A 5 -0.29 19.70 -2.49
C SER A 5 -1.20 18.47 -2.52
N ALA A 6 -2.40 18.59 -1.97
CA ALA A 6 -3.39 17.52 -1.90
C ALA A 6 -3.77 16.98 -3.30
N ASP A 7 -3.83 17.86 -4.30
CA ASP A 7 -4.21 17.49 -5.67
C ASP A 7 -3.21 16.55 -6.36
N ARG A 8 -1.99 16.44 -5.81
CA ARG A 8 -0.93 15.56 -6.30
C ARG A 8 -1.00 14.14 -5.71
N ILE A 9 -1.87 13.90 -4.74
CA ILE A 9 -1.98 12.62 -4.05
C ILE A 9 -3.36 12.03 -4.32
N LYS A 10 -3.39 10.79 -4.83
CA LYS A 10 -4.59 9.98 -4.90
C LYS A 10 -4.44 8.80 -3.94
N THR A 11 -5.39 8.66 -3.03
CA THR A 11 -5.42 7.54 -2.08
C THR A 11 -6.31 6.44 -2.63
N VAL A 12 -5.77 5.22 -2.74
CA VAL A 12 -6.51 4.03 -3.16
C VAL A 12 -6.26 2.93 -2.14
N SER A 13 -7.33 2.24 -1.71
CA SER A 13 -7.24 1.07 -0.85
C SER A 13 -7.43 -0.19 -1.68
N TYR A 14 -6.56 -1.18 -1.48
CA TYR A 14 -6.66 -2.49 -2.12
C TYR A 14 -7.07 -3.61 -1.15
N GLY A 15 -7.19 -3.33 0.15
CA GLY A 15 -7.41 -4.37 1.16
C GLY A 15 -6.44 -5.54 0.99
N GLU A 16 -6.99 -6.75 0.86
CA GLU A 16 -6.24 -7.99 0.67
C GLU A 16 -6.16 -8.44 -0.80
N GLU A 17 -6.70 -7.66 -1.75
CA GLU A 17 -6.85 -8.07 -3.15
C GLU A 17 -5.52 -8.13 -3.92
N ARG A 18 -4.45 -7.49 -3.40
CA ARG A 18 -3.13 -7.40 -4.06
C ARG A 18 -1.98 -7.76 -3.09
N PRO A 19 -1.89 -9.03 -2.66
CA PRO A 19 -0.81 -9.46 -1.78
C PRO A 19 0.55 -9.37 -2.49
N LEU A 20 1.58 -8.95 -1.76
CA LEU A 20 2.97 -9.08 -2.20
C LEU A 20 3.44 -10.53 -2.07
N ASP A 21 3.02 -11.17 -0.98
CA ASP A 21 3.30 -12.57 -0.67
C ASP A 21 1.96 -13.30 -0.46
N PRO A 22 1.58 -14.26 -1.32
CA PRO A 22 0.30 -14.96 -1.20
C PRO A 22 0.28 -16.01 -0.07
N GLY A 23 1.37 -16.17 0.68
CA GLY A 23 1.43 -17.09 1.82
C GLY A 23 0.43 -16.77 2.93
N HIS A 24 0.03 -17.79 3.68
CA HIS A 24 -0.88 -17.69 4.82
C HIS A 24 -0.13 -17.93 6.14
N ASN A 25 0.93 -17.15 6.36
CA ASN A 25 1.75 -17.17 7.55
C ASN A 25 2.11 -15.74 7.99
N GLU A 26 2.64 -15.58 9.19
CA GLU A 26 2.93 -14.26 9.75
C GLU A 26 3.97 -13.50 8.91
N GLU A 27 4.93 -14.21 8.33
CA GLU A 27 5.94 -13.60 7.46
C GLU A 27 5.31 -12.96 6.22
N ALA A 28 4.34 -13.62 5.59
CA ALA A 28 3.61 -13.10 4.44
C ALA A 28 2.68 -11.94 4.84
N TRP A 29 1.95 -12.07 5.96
CA TRP A 29 1.07 -11.02 6.45
C TRP A 29 1.83 -9.74 6.82
N ALA A 30 3.00 -9.88 7.44
CA ALA A 30 3.88 -8.75 7.75
C ALA A 30 4.31 -7.99 6.48
N LYS A 31 4.60 -8.70 5.38
CA LYS A 31 4.90 -8.08 4.08
C LYS A 31 3.67 -7.44 3.42
N ASN A 32 2.49 -8.03 3.59
CA ASN A 32 1.27 -7.58 2.92
C ASN A 32 0.66 -6.32 3.53
N ARG A 33 0.85 -6.08 4.85
CA ARG A 33 0.42 -4.86 5.53
C ARG A 33 1.32 -3.66 5.16
N ARG A 34 1.07 -3.06 4.00
CA ARG A 34 1.94 -2.01 3.43
C ARG A 34 1.19 -0.89 2.72
N CYS A 35 1.90 0.22 2.51
CA CYS A 35 1.52 1.31 1.61
C CYS A 35 2.60 1.45 0.52
N GLU A 36 2.19 1.78 -0.70
CA GLU A 36 3.10 1.99 -1.84
C GLU A 36 2.84 3.34 -2.49
N PHE A 37 3.92 3.99 -2.96
CA PHE A 37 3.82 5.15 -3.84
C PHE A 37 4.00 4.69 -5.27
N LYS A 38 3.02 4.98 -6.13
CA LYS A 38 3.13 4.78 -7.59
C LYS A 38 3.17 6.14 -8.26
N ILE A 39 4.18 6.36 -9.09
CA ILE A 39 4.30 7.55 -9.93
C ILE A 39 3.59 7.24 -11.25
N GLN A 40 2.69 8.12 -11.66
CA GLN A 40 2.00 8.06 -12.96
C GLN A 40 2.67 9.00 -13.96
#